data_AF-A0A3D5PS78-F1
#
_entry.id   AF-A0A3D5PS78-F1
#
_cell.length_a   1.000
_cell.length_b   1.000
_cell.length_c   1.000
_cell.angle_alpha   90.00
_cell.angle_beta   90.00
_cell.angle_gamma   90.00
#
_symmetry.space_group_name_H-M   'P 1'
#
loop_
_entity.id
_entity.type
_entity.pdbx_description
1 polymer ?
#
loop_
_entity_poly.entity_id
_entity_poly.type
_entity_poly.pdbx_seq_one_letter_code
_entity_poly.pdbx_strand_id
1 'polypeptide(L)' 'MCSAVNTIDVSALESLEAINERLKAGGVTFHFSEVKGPVMDQLSATGFLDVLSGEVFLSQHYAQTTLRVGSGL' A
#
# COMPACT_ATOMS: atom_id res chain seq x y z
N MET A 1 -0.57 7.15 0.92
CA MET A 1 -1.76 7.86 1.44
C MET A 1 -2.88 7.78 0.41
N CYS A 2 -4.04 7.29 0.82
CA CYS A 2 -5.19 6.99 -0.04
C CYS A 2 -6.51 7.56 0.49
N SER A 3 -6.47 8.55 1.39
CA SER A 3 -7.66 9.12 2.05
C SER A 3 -8.73 9.67 1.09
N ALA A 4 -8.33 10.08 -0.12
CA ALA A 4 -9.24 10.58 -1.16
C ALA A 4 -9.65 9.52 -2.21
N VAL A 5 -9.21 8.26 -2.07
CA VAL A 5 -9.53 7.18 -3.01
C VAL A 5 -10.81 6.47 -2.55
N ASN A 6 -11.83 6.46 -3.41
CA ASN A 6 -13.12 5.83 -3.12
C ASN A 6 -13.31 4.47 -3.80
N THR A 7 -12.64 4.25 -4.92
CA THR A 7 -12.78 3.08 -5.77
C THR A 7 -11.43 2.81 -6.45
N ILE A 8 -11.14 1.55 -6.74
CA ILE A 8 -10.02 1.12 -7.57
C ILE A 8 -10.60 0.24 -8.69
N ASP A 9 -10.21 0.51 -9.93
CA ASP A 9 -10.51 -0.38 -11.05
C ASP A 9 -9.33 -1.32 -11.35
N VAL A 10 -9.55 -2.24 -12.29
CA VAL A 10 -8.55 -3.23 -12.70
C VAL A 10 -7.26 -2.58 -13.22
N SER A 11 -7.36 -1.52 -14.02
CA SER A 11 -6.17 -0.86 -14.59
C SER A 11 -5.33 -0.16 -13.54
N ALA A 12 -5.97 0.40 -12.50
CA ALA A 12 -5.28 0.94 -11.35
C ALA A 12 -4.60 -0.17 -10.54
N LEU A 13 -5.23 -1.34 -10.37
CA LEU A 13 -4.64 -2.48 -9.67
C LEU A 13 -3.36 -2.99 -10.36
N GLU A 14 -3.41 -3.21 -11.67
CA GLU A 14 -2.24 -3.61 -12.47
C GLU A 14 -1.08 -2.59 -12.32
N SER A 15 -1.42 -1.30 -12.26
CA SER A 15 -0.44 -0.25 -12.02
C SER A 15 0.17 -0.34 -10.61
N LEU A 16 -0.62 -0.64 -9.58
CA LEU A 16 -0.13 -0.80 -8.21
C LEU A 16 0.78 -2.02 -8.07
N GLU A 17 0.47 -3.13 -8.75
CA GLU A 17 1.31 -4.34 -8.82
C GLU A 17 2.67 -4.03 -9.46
N ALA A 18 2.68 -3.40 -10.63
CA ALA A 18 3.91 -3.00 -11.32
C ALA A 18 4.77 -2.05 -10.46
N ILE A 19 4.13 -1.11 -9.75
CA ILE A 19 4.83 -0.21 -8.82
C ILE A 19 5.42 -0.99 -7.65
N ASN A 20 4.65 -1.90 -7.03
CA ASN A 20 5.11 -2.73 -5.92
C ASN A 20 6.34 -3.57 -6.31
N GLU A 21 6.30 -4.24 -7.47
CA GLU A 21 7.42 -5.05 -7.97
C GLU A 21 8.66 -4.19 -8.23
N ARG A 22 8.49 -3.04 -8.88
CA ARG A 22 9.59 -2.12 -9.18
C ARG A 22 10.26 -1.58 -7.92
N LEU A 23 9.47 -1.16 -6.93
CA LEU A 23 9.99 -0.68 -5.65
C LEU A 23 10.71 -1.80 -4.91
N LYS A 24 10.11 -2.99 -4.85
CA LYS A 24 10.69 -4.18 -4.22
C LYS A 24 12.03 -4.57 -4.85
N ALA A 25 12.12 -4.55 -6.18
CA ALA A 25 13.38 -4.80 -6.90
C ALA A 25 14.46 -3.76 -6.59
N GLY A 26 14.08 -2.52 -6.26
CA GLY A 26 14.96 -1.46 -5.80
C GLY A 26 15.26 -1.46 -4.30
N GLY A 27 14.80 -2.47 -3.54
CA GLY A 27 14.98 -2.53 -2.08
C GLY A 27 14.11 -1.55 -1.30
N VAL A 28 13.06 -0.99 -1.91
CA VAL A 28 12.10 -0.07 -1.28
C VAL A 28 10.78 -0.80 -1.08
N THR A 29 10.20 -0.69 0.12
CA THR A 29 8.89 -1.29 0.42
C THR A 29 7.75 -0.32 0.09
N PHE A 30 6.64 -0.85 -0.43
CA PHE A 30 5.47 -0.05 -0.82
C PHE A 30 4.38 -0.15 0.25
N HIS A 31 4.04 0.99 0.85
CA HIS A 31 3.09 1.09 1.97
C HIS A 31 1.88 1.92 1.60
N PHE A 32 0.73 1.56 2.16
CA PHE A 32 -0.51 2.34 2.05
C PHE A 32 -0.88 2.95 3.40
N SER A 33 -1.65 4.03 3.35
CA SER A 33 -2.21 4.66 4.55
C SER A 33 -3.58 5.22 4.25
N GLU A 34 -4.49 5.15 5.22
CA GLU A 34 -5.85 5.71 5.13
C GLU A 34 -6.67 5.16 3.94
N VAL A 35 -6.56 3.84 3.71
CA VAL A 35 -7.38 3.15 2.70
C VAL A 35 -8.81 3.03 3.23
N LYS A 36 -9.80 3.42 2.42
CA LYS A 36 -11.22 3.28 2.80
C LYS A 36 -11.65 1.82 2.78
N GLY A 37 -12.58 1.44 3.65
CA GLY A 37 -13.10 0.06 3.76
C GLY A 37 -13.44 -0.59 2.42
N PRO A 38 -14.30 0.01 1.58
CA PRO A 38 -14.63 -0.56 0.27
C PRO A 38 -13.44 -0.77 -0.67
N VAL A 39 -12.40 0.06 -0.56
CA VAL A 39 -11.15 -0.08 -1.35
C VAL A 39 -10.28 -1.19 -0.76
N MET A 40 -10.19 -1.27 0.57
CA MET A 40 -9.46 -2.34 1.26
C MET A 40 -10.04 -3.72 0.94
N ASP A 41 -11.38 -3.83 0.90
CA ASP A 41 -12.07 -5.06 0.53
C ASP A 41 -11.74 -5.46 -0.91
N GLN A 42 -11.70 -4.49 -1.86
CA GLN A 42 -11.32 -4.74 -3.25
C GLN A 42 -9.86 -5.23 -3.35
N LEU A 43 -8.91 -4.56 -2.69
CA LEU A 43 -7.50 -4.95 -2.68
C LEU A 43 -7.28 -6.33 -2.04
N SER A 44 -8.08 -6.67 -1.03
CA SER A 44 -8.04 -8.00 -0.38
C SER A 44 -8.59 -9.08 -1.31
N ALA A 45 -9.73 -8.81 -1.96
CA ALA A 45 -10.38 -9.76 -2.86
C ALA A 45 -9.56 -10.10 -4.11
N THR A 46 -8.65 -9.21 -4.52
CA THR A 46 -7.76 -9.44 -5.68
C THR A 46 -6.47 -10.17 -5.32
N GLY A 47 -6.18 -10.37 -4.03
CA GLY A 47 -4.91 -10.95 -3.56
C GLY A 47 -3.73 -9.98 -3.59
N PHE A 48 -3.94 -8.70 -3.93
CA PHE A 48 -2.85 -7.71 -3.99
C PHE A 48 -2.17 -7.52 -2.63
N LEU A 49 -2.93 -7.56 -1.54
CA LEU A 49 -2.37 -7.41 -0.19
C LEU A 49 -1.45 -8.57 0.21
N ASP A 50 -1.63 -9.77 -0.37
CA ASP A 50 -0.78 -10.93 -0.10
C ASP A 50 0.61 -10.78 -0.71
N VAL A 51 0.73 -9.98 -1.78
CA VAL A 51 1.99 -9.72 -2.50
C VAL A 51 2.57 -8.34 -2.21
N LEU A 52 1.88 -7.51 -1.43
CA LEU A 52 2.32 -6.18 -1.03
C LEU A 52 3.65 -6.29 -0.26
N SER A 53 4.65 -5.52 -0.68
CA SER A 53 5.98 -5.55 -0.05
C SER A 53 6.05 -4.80 1.29
N GLY A 54 5.05 -3.97 1.59
CA GLY A 54 4.92 -3.22 2.83
C GLY A 54 3.57 -3.45 3.51
N GLU A 55 3.15 -2.46 4.30
CA GLU A 55 1.99 -2.56 5.18
C GLU A 55 0.92 -1.52 4.83
N VAL A 56 -0.30 -1.76 5.31
CA VAL A 56 -1.41 -0.81 5.25
C VAL A 56 -1.60 -0.21 6.64
N PHE A 57 -1.43 1.11 6.76
CA PHE A 57 -1.56 1.83 8.02
C PHE A 57 -2.90 2.57 8.13
N LEU A 58 -3.44 2.66 9.35
CA LEU A 58 -4.68 3.37 9.61
C LEU A 58 -4.58 4.88 9.34
N SER A 59 -3.43 5.51 9.62
CA SER A 59 -3.21 6.93 9.41
C SER A 59 -1.81 7.21 8.85
N GLN A 60 -1.67 8.31 8.12
CA GLN A 60 -0.37 8.77 7.64
C GLN A 60 0.61 9.06 8.78
N HIS A 61 0.12 9.61 9.89
CA HIS A 61 0.95 9.85 11.07
C HIS A 61 1.49 8.55 11.66
N TYR A 62 0.64 7.52 11.79
CA TYR A 62 1.05 6.21 12.30
C TYR A 62 2.05 5.52 11.37
N ALA A 63 1.86 5.61 10.04
CA ALA A 63 2.84 5.12 9.08
C ALA A 63 4.20 5.80 9.29
N GLN A 64 4.23 7.13 9.39
CA GLN A 64 5.47 7.88 9.56
C GLN A 64 6.19 7.55 10.87
N THR A 65 5.48 7.42 11.99
CA THR A 65 6.12 7.09 13.27
C THR A 65 6.64 5.66 13.28
N THR A 66 5.89 4.70 12.76
CA THR A 66 6.31 3.29 12.67
C THR A 66 7.51 3.11 11.73
N LEU A 67 7.44 3.67 10.51
CA LEU A 67 8.48 3.48 9.50
C LEU A 67 9.78 4.24 9.82
N ARG A 68 9.72 5.36 10.54
CA ARG A 68 10.93 6.06 11.02
C ARG A 68 11.77 5.19 11.97
N VAL A 69 11.12 4.35 12.77
CA VAL A 69 11.82 3.45 13.71
C VAL A 69 12.38 2.22 13.00
N GLY A 70 11.73 1.74 11.93
CA GLY A 70 12.20 0.61 11.11
C GLY A 70 13.29 0.95 10.10
N SER A 71 13.55 2.24 9.83
CA SER A 71 14.54 2.70 8.84
C SER A 71 15.98 2.77 9.37
N GLY A 72 16.32 1.97 10.40
CA GLY A 72 17.64 1.95 11.02
C GLY A 72 18.74 1.45 10.08
N LEU A 73 19.28 2.37 9.29
CA LEU A 73 20.73 2.52 9.13
C LEU A 73 21.30 3.23 10.36
#